data_AF-A0A843CBB2-F1
#
_entry.id   AF-A0A843CBB2-F1
#
_cell.length_a   1.000
_cell.length_b   1.000
_cell.length_c   1.000
_cell.angle_alpha   90.00
_cell.angle_beta   90.00
_cell.angle_gamma   90.00
#
_symmetry.space_group_name_H-M   'P 1'
#
loop_
_entity.id
_entity.type
_entity.pdbx_description
1 polymer ?
#
loop_
_entity_poly.entity_id
_entity_poly.type
_entity_poly.pdbx_seq_one_letter_code
_entity_poly.pdbx_strand_id
1 'polypeptide(L)'
;MRSPNISCKIEIFSSINSSEDPKKIETAILNIFPNAKIKTDNSSIISNSKDLYLLEKIYDVIHSNQSQKIYQRQLEKNLENDSTWFYLNKQAAFVGSVILGN
;
A
#
# COMPACT_ATOMS: atom_id res chain seq x y z
N MET A 1 3.93 13.77 7.98
CA MET A 1 3.90 14.32 6.58
C MET A 1 3.07 15.61 6.48
N ARG A 2 3.43 16.60 5.64
CA ARG A 2 2.47 17.65 5.22
C ARG A 2 1.67 17.11 4.03
N SER A 3 0.41 16.73 4.24
CA SER A 3 -0.43 16.20 3.17
C SER A 3 -0.84 17.32 2.19
N PRO A 4 -0.79 17.07 0.87
CA PRO A 4 -1.31 18.02 -0.11
C PRO A 4 -2.84 18.09 -0.01
N ASN A 5 -3.40 19.28 -0.27
CA ASN A 5 -4.85 19.46 -0.33
C ASN A 5 -5.37 19.06 -1.72
N ILE A 6 -5.43 17.75 -1.98
CA ILE A 6 -5.92 17.17 -3.22
C ILE A 6 -7.00 16.12 -2.94
N SER A 7 -8.00 16.04 -3.81
CA SER A 7 -8.97 14.94 -3.78
C SER A 7 -8.35 13.73 -4.47
N CYS A 8 -8.05 12.69 -3.70
CA CYS A 8 -7.46 11.45 -4.20
C CYS A 8 -8.16 10.24 -3.57
N LYS A 9 -8.36 9.17 -4.34
CA LYS A 9 -8.85 7.88 -3.86
C LYS A 9 -7.65 6.94 -3.72
N ILE A 10 -7.57 6.26 -2.58
CA ILE A 10 -6.57 5.24 -2.30
C ILE A 10 -7.27 3.89 -2.25
N GLU A 11 -6.75 2.93 -3.02
CA GLU A 11 -7.21 1.55 -3.05
C GLU A 11 -6.07 0.63 -2.64
N ILE A 12 -6.34 -0.27 -1.70
CA ILE A 12 -5.41 -1.34 -1.29
C ILE A 12 -6.08 -2.65 -1.67
N PHE A 13 -5.34 -3.50 -2.35
CA PHE A 13 -5.79 -4.82 -2.78
C PHE A 13 -4.72 -5.87 -2.52
N SER A 14 -5.12 -7.04 -2.01
CA SER A 14 -4.29 -8.24 -2.01
C SER A 14 -5.15 -9.46 -2.28
N SER A 15 -4.68 -10.35 -3.16
CA SER A 15 -5.24 -11.69 -3.27
C SER A 15 -4.88 -12.54 -2.05
N ILE A 16 -5.73 -13.53 -1.77
CA ILE A 16 -5.55 -14.58 -0.77
C ILE A 16 -5.38 -15.89 -1.55
N ASN A 17 -4.16 -16.43 -1.58
CA ASN A 17 -3.94 -17.75 -2.17
C ASN A 17 -4.45 -18.84 -1.22
N SER A 18 -4.80 -20.01 -1.75
CA SER A 18 -5.34 -21.14 -0.97
C SER A 18 -4.42 -21.64 0.14
N SER A 19 -3.10 -21.41 0.01
CA SER A 19 -2.09 -21.77 1.02
C SER A 19 -1.82 -20.66 2.03
N GLU A 20 -2.41 -19.48 1.88
CA GLU A 20 -2.19 -18.33 2.77
C GLU A 20 -3.28 -18.26 3.86
N ASP A 21 -2.90 -17.74 5.02
CA ASP A 21 -3.85 -17.41 6.09
C ASP A 21 -4.37 -15.98 5.87
N PRO A 22 -5.69 -15.77 5.65
CA PRO A 22 -6.28 -14.44 5.48
C PRO A 22 -5.91 -13.47 6.59
N LYS A 23 -5.81 -13.93 7.85
CA LYS A 23 -5.48 -13.07 8.99
C LYS A 23 -4.04 -12.55 8.93
N LYS A 24 -3.12 -13.33 8.37
CA LYS A 24 -1.73 -12.87 8.16
C LYS A 24 -1.66 -11.81 7.08
N ILE A 25 -2.47 -11.93 6.02
CA ILE A 25 -2.54 -10.91 4.96
C ILE A 25 -3.16 -9.62 5.53
N GLU A 26 -4.23 -9.73 6.32
CA GLU A 26 -4.83 -8.59 7.02
C GLU A 26 -3.81 -7.91 7.93
N THR A 27 -3.06 -8.69 8.72
CA THR A 27 -1.98 -8.18 9.57
C THR A 27 -0.91 -7.45 8.75
N ALA A 28 -0.51 -8.00 7.60
CA ALA A 28 0.46 -7.35 6.71
C ALA A 28 -0.05 -6.00 6.19
N ILE A 29 -1.33 -5.92 5.82
CA ILE A 29 -1.95 -4.66 5.39
C ILE A 29 -1.99 -3.66 6.56
N LEU A 30 -2.50 -4.05 7.73
CA LEU A 30 -2.62 -3.16 8.89
C LEU A 30 -1.27 -2.71 9.44
N ASN A 31 -0.23 -3.54 9.33
CA ASN A 31 1.12 -3.14 9.69
C ASN A 31 1.65 -1.99 8.83
N ILE A 32 1.22 -1.88 7.57
CA ILE A 32 1.61 -0.77 6.67
C ILE A 32 0.60 0.38 6.73
N PHE A 33 -0.68 0.05 6.90
CA PHE A 33 -1.81 0.97 6.87
C PHE A 33 -2.68 0.81 8.13
N PRO A 34 -2.23 1.28 9.32
CA PRO A 34 -2.88 0.98 10.60
C PRO A 34 -4.36 1.41 10.69
N ASN A 35 -4.72 2.46 9.95
CA ASN A 35 -6.08 3.03 9.93
C ASN A 35 -6.93 2.55 8.74
N ALA A 36 -6.46 1.56 7.98
CA ALA A 36 -7.19 1.02 6.83
C ALA A 36 -8.50 0.36 7.27
N LYS A 37 -9.59 0.66 6.56
CA LYS A 37 -10.88 -0.03 6.73
C LYS A 37 -10.94 -1.21 5.76
N ILE A 38 -10.59 -2.37 6.28
CA ILE A 38 -10.45 -3.59 5.49
C ILE A 38 -11.80 -4.28 5.30
N LYS A 39 -12.02 -4.79 4.09
CA LYS A 39 -13.05 -5.76 3.75
C LYS A 39 -12.38 -7.01 3.21
N THR A 40 -12.81 -8.17 3.70
CA THR A 40 -12.27 -9.46 3.28
C THR A 40 -13.38 -10.23 2.58
N ASP A 41 -13.11 -10.60 1.33
CA ASP A 41 -13.92 -11.53 0.54
C ASP A 41 -13.20 -12.89 0.48
N ASN A 42 -13.84 -13.92 -0.10
CA ASN A 42 -13.32 -15.30 -0.10
C ASN A 42 -11.90 -15.45 -0.68
N SER A 43 -11.48 -14.57 -1.60
CA SER A 43 -10.20 -14.68 -2.32
C SER A 43 -9.36 -13.39 -2.29
N SER A 44 -9.79 -12.36 -1.56
CA SER A 44 -9.12 -11.06 -1.59
C SER A 44 -9.42 -10.21 -0.36
N ILE A 45 -8.49 -9.30 -0.08
CA ILE A 45 -8.63 -8.24 0.90
C ILE A 45 -8.58 -6.90 0.19
N ILE A 46 -9.54 -6.02 0.48
CA ILE A 46 -9.71 -4.72 -0.15
C ILE A 46 -9.87 -3.63 0.91
N SER A 47 -9.26 -2.46 0.71
CA SER A 47 -9.53 -1.24 1.49
C SER A 47 -9.61 -0.03 0.55
N ASN A 48 -10.53 0.88 0.87
CA ASN A 48 -10.75 2.12 0.12
C ASN A 48 -10.73 3.30 1.09
N SER A 49 -10.03 4.37 0.72
CA SER A 49 -9.98 5.60 1.51
C SER A 49 -9.83 6.85 0.64
N LYS A 50 -10.23 8.00 1.16
CA LYS A 50 -9.86 9.33 0.62
C LYS A 50 -8.87 10.06 1.54
N ASP A 51 -8.52 9.44 2.66
CA ASP A 51 -7.61 10.00 3.65
C ASP A 51 -6.16 9.74 3.23
N LEU A 52 -5.47 10.80 2.80
CA LEU A 52 -4.07 10.74 2.39
C LEU A 52 -3.12 10.37 3.53
N TYR A 53 -3.50 10.56 4.79
CA TYR A 53 -2.68 10.12 5.93
C TYR A 53 -2.50 8.60 5.97
N LEU A 54 -3.34 7.84 5.25
CA LEU A 54 -3.15 6.41 5.06
C LEU A 54 -1.78 6.08 4.43
N LEU A 55 -1.21 6.97 3.62
CA LEU A 55 0.09 6.78 2.97
C LEU A 55 1.29 7.26 3.82
N GLU A 56 1.08 7.78 5.03
CA GLU A 56 2.15 8.42 5.83
C GLU A 56 3.33 7.49 6.09
N LYS A 57 3.08 6.24 6.50
CA LYS A 57 4.16 5.27 6.74
C LYS A 57 4.99 4.99 5.48
N ILE A 58 4.35 4.93 4.31
CA ILE A 58 5.05 4.75 3.03
C ILE A 58 5.89 5.98 2.72
N TYR A 59 5.31 7.17 2.87
CA TYR A 59 6.03 8.44 2.68
C TYR A 59 7.29 8.47 3.54
N ASP A 60 7.18 8.20 4.85
CA ASP A 60 8.29 8.26 5.79
C ASP A 60 9.41 7.27 5.41
N VAL A 61 9.06 6.01 5.07
CA VAL A 61 10.06 4.99 4.71
C VAL A 61 10.72 5.29 3.36
N ILE A 62 9.97 5.74 2.36
CA ILE A 62 10.54 6.09 1.06
C ILE A 62 11.54 7.25 1.21
N HIS A 63 11.23 8.23 2.06
CA HIS A 63 12.12 9.35 2.35
C HIS A 63 13.36 8.95 3.14
N SER A 64 13.19 8.18 4.22
CA SER A 64 14.31 7.75 5.07
C SER A 64 15.30 6.85 4.31
N ASN A 65 14.79 5.98 3.44
CA ASN A 65 15.61 5.08 2.62
C ASN A 65 16.17 5.72 1.34
N GLN A 66 15.93 7.02 1.11
CA GLN A 66 16.36 7.74 -0.11
C GLN A 66 15.94 7.05 -1.42
N SER A 67 14.77 6.41 -1.41
CA SER A 67 14.27 5.58 -2.52
C SER A 67 13.27 6.31 -3.42
N GLN A 68 13.14 7.63 -3.28
CA GLN A 68 12.17 8.47 -4.01
C GLN A 68 12.29 8.30 -5.52
N LYS A 69 13.51 8.22 -6.06
CA LYS A 69 13.73 8.06 -7.52
C LYS A 69 13.20 6.72 -8.04
N ILE A 70 13.32 5.65 -7.27
CA ILE A 70 12.83 4.32 -7.66
C ILE A 70 11.30 4.32 -7.59
N TYR A 71 10.75 4.83 -6.48
CA TYR A 71 9.32 4.96 -6.29
C TYR A 71 8.67 5.80 -7.39
N GLN A 72 9.22 6.98 -7.69
CA GLN A 72 8.74 7.86 -8.75
C GLN A 72 8.75 7.16 -10.12
N ARG A 73 9.85 6.49 -10.47
CA ARG A 73 9.93 5.73 -11.73
C ARG A 73 8.86 4.64 -11.83
N GLN A 74 8.55 3.95 -10.74
CA GLN A 74 7.49 2.94 -10.72
C GLN A 74 6.11 3.57 -10.90
N LEU A 75 5.83 4.69 -10.22
CA LEU A 75 4.58 5.43 -10.37
C LEU A 75 4.41 5.99 -11.80
N GLU A 76 5.45 6.57 -12.38
CA GLU A 76 5.43 7.10 -13.75
C GLU A 76 5.25 5.98 -14.78
N LYS A 77 5.93 4.84 -14.59
CA LYS A 77 5.77 3.66 -15.46
C LYS A 77 4.35 3.10 -15.43
N ASN A 78 3.70 3.14 -14.27
CA ASN A 78 2.35 2.62 -14.04
C ASN A 78 1.28 3.72 -14.11
N LEU A 79 1.61 4.91 -14.61
CA LEU A 79 0.63 5.98 -14.73
C LEU A 79 -0.34 5.66 -15.87
N GLU A 80 -1.61 5.51 -15.53
CA GLU A 80 -2.71 5.32 -16.48
C GLU A 80 -3.82 6.33 -16.18
N ASN A 81 -4.05 7.23 -17.14
CA ASN A 81 -4.95 8.37 -17.01
C ASN A 81 -4.60 9.24 -15.78
N ASP A 82 -5.47 9.26 -14.78
CA ASP A 82 -5.36 10.00 -13.52
C ASP A 82 -5.00 9.09 -12.33
N SER A 83 -4.61 7.84 -12.60
CA SER A 83 -4.32 6.83 -11.58
C SER A 83 -2.93 6.22 -11.76
N THR A 84 -2.35 5.74 -10.67
CA THR A 84 -1.08 5.00 -10.68
C THR A 84 -1.10 3.99 -9.55
N TRP A 85 -0.22 2.99 -9.63
CA TRP A 85 -0.11 1.94 -8.63
C TRP A 85 1.32 1.46 -8.47
N PHE A 86 1.58 0.80 -7.35
CA PHE A 86 2.82 0.12 -7.05
C PHE A 86 2.51 -1.09 -6.17
N TYR A 87 3.41 -2.06 -6.19
CA TYR A 87 3.29 -3.23 -5.32
C TYR A 87 4.15 -3.03 -4.06
N LEU A 88 3.72 -3.66 -2.98
CA LEU A 88 4.53 -3.85 -1.78
C LEU A 88 4.80 -5.33 -1.60
N ASN A 89 5.99 -5.66 -1.10
CA ASN A 89 6.32 -7.03 -0.75
C ASN A 89 5.43 -7.50 0.42
N LYS A 90 4.56 -8.48 0.17
CA LYS A 90 3.59 -9.01 1.14
C LYS A 90 4.26 -9.57 2.40
N GLN A 91 5.40 -10.25 2.26
CA GLN A 91 6.13 -10.86 3.39
C GLN A 91 6.85 -9.79 4.23
N ALA A 92 7.43 -8.79 3.59
CA ALA A 92 8.01 -7.64 4.29
C ALA A 92 6.95 -6.84 5.05
N ALA A 93 5.77 -6.66 4.44
CA ALA A 93 4.63 -6.00 5.06
C ALA A 93 4.15 -6.75 6.31
N PHE A 94 4.18 -8.08 6.30
CA PHE A 94 3.83 -8.89 7.49
C PHE A 94 4.74 -8.61 8.68
N VAL A 95 6.03 -8.32 8.47
CA VAL A 95 6.96 -7.89 9.54
C VAL A 95 7.02 -6.37 9.72
N GLY A 96 6.13 -5.63 9.07
CA GLY A 96 5.98 -4.18 9.22
C GLY A 96 6.94 -3.31 8.41
N SER A 97 7.68 -3.91 7.47
CA SER A 97 8.61 -3.21 6.59
C SER A 97 7.97 -2.81 5.26
N VAL A 98 8.20 -1.56 4.83
CA VAL A 98 7.77 -1.08 3.50
C VAL A 98 8.90 -1.36 2.52
N ILE A 99 8.68 -2.34 1.63
CA ILE A 99 9.59 -2.70 0.55
C ILE A 99 8.80 -2.68 -0.75
N LEU A 100 9.25 -1.89 -1.72
CA LEU A 100 8.66 -1.83 -3.05
C LEU A 100 8.77 -3.20 -3.72
N GLY A 101 7.65 -3.69 -4.24
CA GLY A 101 7.59 -4.86 -5.11
C GLY A 101 7.88 -4.49 -6.56
N ASN A 102 8.24 -5.50 -7.35
CA ASN A 102 8.43 -5.36 -8.80
C ASN A 102 7.10 -5.44 -9.55
#